data_AF-A0A838QXB9-F1
#
_entry.id   AF-A0A838QXB9-F1
#
_cell.length_a   1.000
_cell.length_b   1.000
_cell.length_c   1.000
_cell.angle_alpha   90.00
_cell.angle_beta   90.00
_cell.angle_gamma   90.00
#
_symmetry.space_group_name_H-M   'P 1'
#
loop_
_entity.id
_entity.type
_entity.pdbx_description
1 polymer ?
#
loop_
_entity_poly.entity_id
_entity_poly.type
_entity_poly.pdbx_seq_one_letter_code
_entity_poly.pdbx_strand_id
1 'polypeptide(L)'
;MLPEPPLDSARITLRDDLLRFRDTLNSIDAAAARLQRDFREASTAALLSRARVMSDACARSARNLPLTHKAVLAADTPDKRRRKSRGEMVQALDRLRGVLSRCRTDFEAMARPGEGETVRGYGNARAIPVQTALRKYERVLASFFSAMGIKVSPLGAPVRPLAS
;
A
#
# COMPACT_ATOMS: atom_id res chain seq x y z
N MET A 1 -28.66 -4.98 -22.38
CA MET A 1 -27.51 -5.40 -21.53
C MET A 1 -28.08 -5.86 -20.21
N LEU A 2 -27.85 -7.11 -19.81
CA LEU A 2 -28.27 -7.60 -18.49
C LEU A 2 -27.39 -6.94 -17.40
N PRO A 3 -27.96 -6.52 -16.26
CA PRO A 3 -27.17 -6.01 -15.14
C PRO A 3 -26.19 -7.09 -14.67
N GLU A 4 -24.93 -6.71 -14.46
CA GLU A 4 -23.95 -7.63 -13.89
C GLU A 4 -24.41 -8.10 -12.50
N PRO A 5 -24.33 -9.40 -12.19
CA PRO A 5 -24.75 -9.91 -10.89
C PRO A 5 -23.94 -9.23 -9.78
N PRO A 6 -24.56 -8.92 -8.63
CA PRO A 6 -23.87 -8.33 -7.49
C PRO A 6 -22.70 -9.22 -7.05
N LEU A 7 -21.65 -8.58 -6.50
CA LEU A 7 -20.54 -9.33 -5.91
C LEU A 7 -21.06 -10.27 -4.82
N ASP A 8 -20.60 -11.52 -4.86
CA ASP A 8 -20.83 -12.45 -3.75
C ASP A 8 -20.15 -11.92 -2.47
N SER A 9 -20.65 -12.35 -1.30
CA SER A 9 -20.17 -11.86 0.00
C SER A 9 -18.65 -12.04 0.18
N ALA A 10 -18.07 -13.10 -0.40
CA ALA A 10 -16.64 -13.36 -0.33
C ALA A 10 -15.82 -12.30 -1.11
N ARG A 11 -16.27 -11.89 -2.30
CA ARG A 11 -15.63 -10.82 -3.08
C ARG A 11 -15.76 -9.46 -2.40
N ILE A 12 -16.86 -9.20 -1.69
CA ILE A 12 -17.03 -7.97 -0.90
C ILE A 12 -15.99 -7.92 0.22
N THR A 13 -15.86 -8.99 1.02
CA THR A 13 -14.86 -9.07 2.09
C THR A 13 -13.44 -8.90 1.54
N LEU A 14 -13.10 -9.60 0.45
CA LEU A 14 -11.79 -9.48 -0.19
C LEU A 14 -11.50 -8.05 -0.66
N ARG A 15 -12.49 -7.39 -1.28
CA ARG A 15 -12.38 -5.98 -1.69
C ARG A 15 -12.08 -5.09 -0.49
N ASP A 16 -12.86 -5.22 0.57
CA ASP A 16 -12.78 -4.34 1.73
C ASP A 16 -11.45 -4.52 2.48
N ASP A 17 -10.96 -5.75 2.60
CA ASP A 17 -9.65 -6.03 3.19
C ASP A 17 -8.50 -5.44 2.36
N LEU A 18 -8.58 -5.55 1.02
CA LEU A 18 -7.59 -4.99 0.11
C LEU A 18 -7.59 -3.45 0.10
N LEU A 19 -8.78 -2.84 0.17
CA LEU A 19 -8.92 -1.38 0.25
C LEU A 19 -8.42 -0.86 1.60
N ARG A 20 -8.78 -1.51 2.71
CA ARG A 20 -8.26 -1.16 4.05
C ARG A 20 -6.73 -1.24 4.09
N PHE A 21 -6.16 -2.26 3.46
CA PHE A 21 -4.70 -2.38 3.35
C PHE A 21 -4.09 -1.26 2.51
N ARG A 22 -4.66 -0.95 1.33
CA ARG A 22 -4.24 0.20 0.51
C ARG A 22 -4.28 1.50 1.31
N ASP A 23 -5.35 1.74 2.04
CA ASP A 23 -5.49 2.97 2.82
C ASP A 23 -4.49 3.04 3.98
N THR A 24 -4.07 1.88 4.53
CA THR A 24 -2.94 1.80 5.48
C THR A 24 -1.63 2.24 4.82
N LEU A 25 -1.38 1.84 3.57
CA LEU A 25 -0.18 2.19 2.82
C LEU A 25 -0.10 3.70 2.52
N ASN A 26 -1.22 4.40 2.39
CA ASN A 26 -1.25 5.86 2.21
C ASN A 26 -0.57 6.61 3.37
N SER A 27 -0.50 6.01 4.57
CA SER A 27 0.24 6.60 5.69
C SER A 27 1.76 6.68 5.43
N ILE A 28 2.30 5.77 4.60
CA ILE A 28 3.71 5.78 4.18
C ILE A 28 3.94 6.90 3.17
N ASP A 29 3.05 7.08 2.18
CA ASP A 29 3.17 8.18 1.22
C ASP A 29 3.08 9.54 1.91
N ALA A 30 2.18 9.68 2.89
CA ALA A 30 2.10 10.89 3.71
C ALA A 30 3.38 11.13 4.51
N ALA A 31 3.97 10.07 5.11
CA ALA A 31 5.23 10.18 5.83
C ALA A 31 6.40 10.54 4.91
N ALA A 32 6.49 9.92 3.74
CA ALA A 32 7.50 10.20 2.73
C ALA A 32 7.37 11.64 2.20
N ALA A 33 6.16 12.12 1.92
CA ALA A 33 5.92 13.49 1.49
C ALA A 33 6.35 14.51 2.56
N ARG A 34 6.08 14.23 3.83
CA ARG A 34 6.54 15.08 4.95
C ARG A 34 8.05 15.05 5.12
N LEU A 35 8.67 13.89 4.91
CA LEU A 35 10.12 13.75 4.94
C LEU A 35 10.76 14.59 3.85
N GLN A 36 10.24 14.49 2.62
CA GLN A 36 10.74 15.16 1.43
C GLN A 36 10.54 16.68 1.45
N ARG A 37 9.48 17.15 2.11
CA ARG A 37 9.18 18.58 2.22
C ARG A 37 10.20 19.29 3.12
N ASP A 38 10.86 20.31 2.59
CA ASP A 38 11.75 21.22 3.33
C ASP A 38 12.86 20.50 4.12
N PHE A 39 13.27 19.31 3.66
CA PHE A 39 14.22 18.45 4.39
C PHE A 39 15.62 19.07 4.54
N ARG A 40 15.98 19.99 3.65
CA ARG A 40 17.26 20.71 3.70
C ARG A 40 17.31 21.70 4.86
N GLU A 41 16.20 22.38 5.11
CA GLU A 41 16.07 23.46 6.09
C GLU A 41 15.52 22.98 7.44
N ALA A 42 14.92 21.79 7.48
CA ALA A 42 14.43 21.19 8.70
C ALA A 42 15.55 21.00 9.74
N SER A 43 15.23 21.29 11.00
CA SER A 43 16.13 21.03 12.12
C SER A 43 16.40 19.52 12.26
N THR A 44 17.56 19.18 12.83
CA THR A 44 17.96 17.79 13.12
C THR A 44 16.87 17.06 13.92
N ALA A 45 16.29 17.69 14.94
CA ALA A 45 15.21 17.11 15.73
C ALA A 45 13.96 16.80 14.88
N ALA A 46 13.59 17.72 13.97
CA ALA A 46 12.46 17.51 13.06
C ALA A 46 12.72 16.35 12.08
N LEU A 47 13.94 16.24 11.56
CA LEU A 47 14.33 15.15 10.66
C LEU A 47 14.26 13.77 11.36
N LEU A 48 14.82 13.66 12.57
CA LEU A 48 14.74 12.43 13.36
C LEU A 48 13.29 12.04 13.66
N SER A 49 12.44 13.01 13.99
CA SER A 49 11.00 12.79 14.19
C SER A 49 10.32 12.26 12.91
N ARG A 50 10.62 12.86 11.75
CA ARG A 50 10.07 12.40 10.46
C ARG A 50 10.54 10.99 10.09
N ALA A 51 11.81 10.66 10.37
CA ALA A 51 12.32 9.30 10.18
C ALA A 51 11.58 8.28 11.06
N ARG A 52 11.29 8.62 12.32
CA ARG A 52 10.45 7.77 13.20
C ARG A 52 9.06 7.56 12.63
N VAL A 53 8.40 8.63 12.19
CA VAL A 53 7.06 8.54 11.58
C VAL A 53 7.06 7.62 10.35
N MET A 54 8.09 7.70 9.50
CA MET A 54 8.25 6.82 8.34
C MET A 54 8.45 5.36 8.75
N SER A 55 9.34 5.11 9.73
CA SER A 55 9.52 3.76 10.30
C SER A 55 8.22 3.18 10.83
N ASP A 56 7.50 3.94 11.65
CA ASP A 56 6.24 3.50 12.26
C ASP A 56 5.17 3.21 11.20
N ALA A 57 5.10 4.00 10.14
CA ALA A 57 4.19 3.76 9.02
C ALA A 57 4.53 2.45 8.29
N CYS A 58 5.81 2.19 8.05
CA CYS A 58 6.27 0.94 7.45
C CYS A 58 6.02 -0.28 8.37
N ALA A 59 6.26 -0.14 9.68
CA ALA A 59 5.97 -1.18 10.67
C ALA A 59 4.47 -1.49 10.77
N ARG A 60 3.61 -0.46 10.84
CA ARG A 60 2.15 -0.64 10.85
C ARG A 60 1.66 -1.36 9.60
N SER A 61 2.12 -0.94 8.42
CA SER A 61 1.73 -1.57 7.16
C SER A 61 2.19 -3.01 7.08
N ALA A 62 3.43 -3.30 7.52
CA ALA A 62 3.96 -4.66 7.53
C ALA A 62 3.14 -5.61 8.43
N ARG A 63 2.56 -5.12 9.54
CA ARG A 63 1.72 -5.93 10.44
C ARG A 63 0.40 -6.37 9.81
N ASN A 64 -0.17 -5.58 8.90
CA ASN A 64 -1.43 -5.90 8.24
C ASN A 64 -1.25 -6.85 7.04
N LEU A 65 -0.06 -6.91 6.47
CA LEU A 65 0.24 -7.64 5.25
C LEU A 65 -0.07 -9.15 5.31
N PRO A 66 0.25 -9.90 6.40
CA PRO A 66 -0.07 -11.33 6.46
C PRO A 66 -1.56 -11.65 6.36
N LEU A 67 -2.42 -10.81 6.95
CA LEU A 67 -3.87 -10.97 6.87
C LEU A 67 -4.36 -10.75 5.43
N THR A 68 -3.91 -9.67 4.80
CA THR A 68 -4.23 -9.38 3.39
C THR A 68 -3.75 -10.48 2.45
N HIS A 69 -2.54 -11.01 2.68
CA HIS A 69 -1.98 -12.12 1.92
C HIS A 69 -2.85 -13.39 2.04
N LYS A 70 -3.27 -13.74 3.25
CA LYS A 70 -4.17 -14.88 3.49
C LYS A 70 -5.51 -14.69 2.77
N ALA A 71 -6.09 -13.49 2.81
CA ALA A 71 -7.34 -13.19 2.12
C ALA A 71 -7.24 -13.37 0.60
N VAL A 72 -6.15 -12.89 -0.02
CA VAL A 72 -5.92 -13.06 -1.46
C VAL A 72 -5.73 -14.54 -1.84
N LEU A 73 -5.01 -15.32 -1.03
CA LEU A 73 -4.83 -16.75 -1.28
C LEU A 73 -6.15 -17.54 -1.16
N ALA A 74 -7.01 -17.16 -0.21
CA ALA A 74 -8.30 -17.79 0.01
C ALA A 74 -9.36 -17.44 -1.05
N ALA A 75 -9.09 -16.41 -1.89
CA ALA A 75 -10.01 -15.99 -2.93
C ALA A 75 -10.22 -17.10 -3.97
N ASP A 76 -11.49 -17.42 -4.25
CA ASP A 76 -11.87 -18.36 -5.30
C ASP A 76 -11.56 -17.78 -6.69
N THR A 77 -10.88 -18.59 -7.52
CA THR A 77 -10.41 -18.21 -8.85
C THR A 77 -10.57 -19.37 -9.82
N PRO A 78 -11.80 -19.65 -10.29
CA PRO A 78 -12.11 -20.85 -11.06
C PRO A 78 -11.53 -20.82 -12.49
N ASP A 79 -11.29 -19.64 -13.06
CA ASP A 79 -10.72 -19.49 -14.40
C ASP A 79 -9.21 -19.15 -14.41
N LYS A 80 -8.56 -19.42 -15.54
CA LYS A 80 -7.11 -19.22 -15.73
C LYS A 80 -6.68 -17.76 -15.57
N ARG A 81 -7.50 -16.80 -16.01
CA ARG A 81 -7.19 -15.37 -15.93
C ARG A 81 -7.18 -14.91 -14.48
N ARG A 82 -8.19 -15.27 -13.68
CA ARG A 82 -8.25 -14.96 -12.24
C ARG A 82 -7.11 -15.62 -11.47
N ARG A 83 -6.76 -16.88 -11.77
CA ARG A 83 -5.59 -17.55 -11.16
C ARG A 83 -4.30 -16.80 -11.41
N LYS A 84 -4.07 -16.38 -12.66
CA LYS A 84 -2.89 -15.58 -13.03
C LYS A 84 -2.83 -14.28 -12.24
N SER A 85 -3.95 -13.55 -12.21
CA SER A 85 -4.02 -12.28 -11.50
C SER A 85 -3.83 -12.42 -9.98
N ARG A 86 -4.38 -13.49 -9.37
CA ARG A 86 -4.10 -13.84 -7.97
C ARG A 86 -2.62 -14.09 -7.73
N GLY A 87 -1.96 -14.84 -8.62
CA GLY A 87 -0.50 -15.07 -8.54
C GLY A 87 0.31 -13.77 -8.61
N GLU A 88 -0.04 -12.86 -9.52
CA GLU A 88 0.60 -11.54 -9.61
C GLU A 88 0.38 -10.71 -8.34
N MET A 89 -0.82 -10.76 -7.76
CA MET A 89 -1.16 -10.07 -6.52
C MET A 89 -0.38 -10.60 -5.32
N VAL A 90 -0.28 -11.93 -5.19
CA VAL A 90 0.55 -12.59 -4.17
C VAL A 90 2.01 -12.16 -4.27
N GLN A 91 2.59 -12.20 -5.48
CA GLN A 91 3.95 -11.74 -5.71
C GLN A 91 4.14 -10.25 -5.37
N ALA A 92 3.14 -9.41 -5.63
CA ALA A 92 3.19 -8.00 -5.27
C ALA A 92 3.20 -7.79 -3.75
N LEU A 93 2.42 -8.59 -3.00
CA LEU A 93 2.41 -8.58 -1.54
C LEU A 93 3.74 -9.07 -0.96
N ASP A 94 4.35 -10.12 -1.52
CA ASP A 94 5.66 -10.60 -1.08
C ASP A 94 6.77 -9.55 -1.30
N ARG A 95 6.75 -8.89 -2.46
CA ARG A 95 7.67 -7.78 -2.74
C ARG A 95 7.46 -6.62 -1.77
N LEU A 96 6.20 -6.25 -1.51
CA LEU A 96 5.87 -5.22 -0.53
C LEU A 96 6.39 -5.59 0.86
N ARG A 97 6.24 -6.84 1.31
CA ARG A 97 6.76 -7.29 2.61
C ARG A 97 8.25 -7.02 2.73
N GLY A 98 9.04 -7.37 1.72
CA GLY A 98 10.48 -7.10 1.69
C GLY A 98 10.80 -5.60 1.76
N VAL A 99 10.09 -4.79 0.97
CA VAL A 99 10.27 -3.33 0.93
C VAL A 99 9.88 -2.67 2.25
N LEU A 100 8.76 -3.06 2.85
CA LEU A 100 8.30 -2.51 4.13
C LEU A 100 9.23 -2.88 5.28
N SER A 101 9.75 -4.11 5.29
CA SER A 101 10.75 -4.55 6.28
C SER A 101 12.05 -3.76 6.17
N ARG A 102 12.53 -3.53 4.93
CA ARG A 102 13.72 -2.71 4.70
C ARG A 102 13.47 -1.24 5.05
N CYS A 103 12.32 -0.69 4.66
CA CYS A 103 11.91 0.66 5.03
C CYS A 103 11.98 0.87 6.54
N ARG A 104 11.34 -0.02 7.32
CA ARG A 104 11.38 0.02 8.77
C ARG A 104 12.82 0.05 9.27
N THR A 105 13.64 -0.91 8.85
CA THR A 105 15.04 -1.06 9.30
C THR A 105 15.88 0.19 9.00
N ASP A 106 15.80 0.69 7.76
CA ASP A 106 16.56 1.86 7.31
C ASP A 106 16.15 3.11 8.10
N PHE A 107 14.84 3.33 8.30
CA PHE A 107 14.33 4.50 9.02
C PHE A 107 14.41 4.40 10.55
N GLU A 108 14.41 3.20 11.14
CA GLU A 108 14.74 2.99 12.56
C GLU A 108 16.20 3.36 12.84
N ALA A 109 17.12 3.00 11.95
CA ALA A 109 18.53 3.37 12.07
C ALA A 109 18.69 4.91 11.98
N MET A 110 18.07 5.53 10.97
CA MET A 110 18.10 6.98 10.76
C MET A 110 17.37 7.80 11.85
N ALA A 111 16.48 7.17 12.62
CA ALA A 111 15.74 7.81 13.71
C ALA A 111 16.51 7.96 15.04
N ARG A 112 17.73 7.39 15.12
CA ARG A 112 18.56 7.38 16.32
C ARG A 112 19.11 8.78 16.63
N PRO A 113 19.39 9.11 17.91
CA PRO A 113 20.05 10.36 18.26
C PRO A 113 21.36 10.55 17.48
N GLY A 114 21.59 11.75 16.95
CA GLY A 114 22.79 12.08 16.16
C GLY A 114 22.66 11.86 14.64
N GLU A 115 21.67 11.10 14.18
CA GLU A 115 21.54 10.71 12.75
C GLU A 115 20.82 11.75 11.87
N GLY A 116 20.59 12.98 12.35
CA GLY A 116 19.83 13.98 11.59
C GLY A 116 20.46 14.34 10.24
N GLU A 117 21.80 14.43 10.18
CA GLU A 117 22.51 14.64 8.91
C GLU A 117 22.36 13.46 7.95
N THR A 118 22.36 12.22 8.48
CA THR A 118 22.08 11.02 7.69
C THR A 118 20.68 11.08 7.09
N VAL A 119 19.67 11.50 7.88
CA VAL A 119 18.31 11.68 7.36
C VAL A 119 18.29 12.75 6.27
N ARG A 120 19.00 13.87 6.45
CA ARG A 120 19.08 14.94 5.44
C ARG A 120 19.72 14.45 4.15
N GLY A 121 20.85 13.75 4.23
CA GLY A 121 21.59 13.26 3.07
C GLY A 121 20.88 12.12 2.33
N TYR A 122 20.28 11.19 3.07
CA TYR A 122 19.86 9.90 2.51
C TYR A 122 18.36 9.60 2.64
N GLY A 123 17.62 10.29 3.52
CA GLY A 123 16.21 9.99 3.79
C GLY A 123 15.34 9.95 2.54
N ASN A 124 15.53 10.92 1.62
CA ASN A 124 14.79 10.96 0.36
C ASN A 124 15.16 9.79 -0.57
N ALA A 125 16.44 9.49 -0.71
CA ALA A 125 16.91 8.36 -1.51
C ALA A 125 16.36 7.02 -0.98
N ARG A 126 16.19 6.90 0.35
CA ARG A 126 15.60 5.72 0.99
C ARG A 126 14.07 5.65 0.85
N ALA A 127 13.38 6.79 0.74
CA ALA A 127 11.93 6.82 0.53
C ALA A 127 11.51 6.47 -0.91
N ILE A 128 12.33 6.81 -1.92
CA ILE A 128 11.99 6.62 -3.36
C ILE A 128 11.66 5.16 -3.71
N PRO A 129 12.47 4.14 -3.32
CA PRO A 129 12.15 2.74 -3.60
C PRO A 129 10.83 2.29 -2.95
N VAL A 130 10.52 2.81 -1.76
CA VAL A 130 9.29 2.50 -1.04
C VAL A 130 8.08 3.01 -1.83
N GLN A 131 8.06 4.31 -2.15
CA GLN A 131 6.99 4.92 -2.96
C GLN A 131 6.84 4.23 -4.33
N THR A 132 7.96 3.85 -4.95
CA THR A 132 7.95 3.11 -6.23
C THR A 132 7.28 1.74 -6.08
N ALA A 133 7.53 1.03 -4.99
CA ALA A 133 6.90 -0.25 -4.71
C ALA A 133 5.39 -0.09 -4.44
N LEU A 134 4.97 0.95 -3.71
CA LEU A 134 3.56 1.26 -3.47
C LEU A 134 2.81 1.49 -4.79
N ARG A 135 3.34 2.35 -5.68
CA ARG A 135 2.74 2.59 -7.01
C ARG A 135 2.68 1.34 -7.89
N LYS A 136 3.68 0.45 -7.78
CA LYS A 136 3.66 -0.86 -8.48
C LYS A 136 2.56 -1.75 -7.92
N TYR A 137 2.42 -1.82 -6.61
CA TYR A 137 1.35 -2.55 -5.95
C TYR A 137 -0.04 -2.03 -6.37
N GLU A 138 -0.26 -0.72 -6.37
CA GLU A 138 -1.55 -0.14 -6.77
C GLU A 138 -1.98 -0.52 -8.18
N ARG A 139 -1.03 -0.55 -9.13
CA ARG A 139 -1.30 -1.02 -10.50
C ARG A 139 -1.70 -2.49 -10.56
N VAL A 140 -1.04 -3.33 -9.76
CA VAL A 140 -1.39 -4.76 -9.66
C VAL A 140 -2.74 -4.93 -8.99
N LEU A 141 -3.02 -4.17 -7.93
CA LEU A 141 -4.30 -4.17 -7.22
C LEU A 141 -5.46 -3.78 -8.15
N ALA A 142 -5.31 -2.71 -8.94
CA ALA A 142 -6.32 -2.30 -9.92
C ALA A 142 -6.57 -3.40 -10.97
N SER A 143 -5.50 -4.04 -11.47
CA SER A 143 -5.60 -5.15 -12.42
C SER A 143 -6.28 -6.38 -11.79
N PHE A 144 -5.99 -6.67 -10.52
CA PHE A 144 -6.62 -7.73 -9.76
C PHE A 144 -8.11 -7.50 -9.57
N PHE A 145 -8.51 -6.29 -9.16
CA PHE A 145 -9.92 -5.94 -9.05
C PHE A 145 -10.66 -6.08 -10.39
N SER A 146 -10.07 -5.60 -11.48
CA SER A 146 -10.63 -5.77 -12.82
C SER A 146 -10.81 -7.26 -13.20
N ALA A 147 -9.82 -8.11 -12.93
CA ALA A 147 -9.90 -9.54 -13.22
C ALA A 147 -10.97 -10.26 -12.38
N MET A 148 -11.17 -9.81 -11.14
CA MET A 148 -12.17 -10.35 -10.21
C MET A 148 -13.59 -9.79 -10.43
N GLY A 149 -13.77 -8.85 -11.36
CA GLY A 149 -15.03 -8.16 -11.59
C GLY A 149 -15.42 -7.21 -10.44
N ILE A 150 -14.44 -6.80 -9.63
CA ILE A 150 -14.64 -5.89 -8.50
C ILE A 150 -14.50 -4.46 -9.02
N LYS A 151 -15.60 -3.70 -8.95
CA LYS A 151 -15.58 -2.25 -9.23
C LYS A 151 -15.29 -1.49 -7.94
N VAL A 152 -14.31 -0.60 -7.98
CA VAL A 152 -14.00 0.32 -6.88
C VAL A 152 -14.56 1.68 -7.25
N SER A 153 -15.63 2.09 -6.59
CA SER A 153 -16.16 3.45 -6.68
C SER A 153 -15.69 4.26 -5.47
N PRO A 154 -15.41 5.56 -5.62
CA PRO A 154 -15.18 6.44 -4.48
C PRO A 154 -16.37 6.40 -3.52
N LEU A 155 -16.10 6.37 -2.21
CA LEU A 155 -17.14 6.52 -1.19
C LEU A 155 -17.88 7.85 -1.44
N GLY A 156 -19.20 7.81 -1.61
CA GLY A 156 -20.04 8.98 -1.86
C GLY A 156 -20.30 9.32 -3.33
N ALA A 157 -19.74 8.57 -4.30
CA ALA A 157 -20.15 8.73 -5.70
C ALA A 157 -21.61 8.27 -5.86
N PRO A 158 -22.49 9.07 -6.50
CA PRO A 158 -23.85 8.63 -6.75
C PRO A 158 -23.79 7.35 -7.59
N VAL A 159 -24.46 6.30 -7.11
CA VAL A 159 -24.75 5.13 -7.95
C VAL A 159 -25.57 5.68 -9.11
N ARG A 160 -24.96 5.83 -10.29
CA ARG A 160 -25.70 6.27 -11.47
C ARG A 160 -26.86 5.29 -11.64
N PRO A 161 -28.13 5.74 -11.55
CA PRO A 161 -29.24 4.90 -11.93
C PRO A 161 -29.02 4.56 -13.40
N LEU A 162 -29.13 3.28 -13.75
CA LEU A 162 -29.14 2.87 -15.14
C LEU A 162 -30.30 3.63 -15.80
N ALA A 163 -29.99 4.47 -16.79
CA ALA A 163 -31.01 5.12 -17.60
C ALA A 163 -31.82 4.01 -18.28
N SER A 164 -33.13 4.00 -18.01
CA SER A 164 -34.10 3.08 -18.59
C SER A 164 -34.17 3.19 -20.11
#